data_AF-A0A7Y0R2N4-F1
#
_entry.id   AF-A0A7Y0R2N4-F1
#
_cell.length_a   1.000
_cell.length_b   1.000
_cell.length_c   1.000
_cell.angle_alpha   90.00
_cell.angle_beta   90.00
_cell.angle_gamma   90.00
#
_symmetry.space_group_name_H-M   'P 1'
#
loop_
_entity.id
_entity.type
_entity.pdbx_description
1 polymer ?
#
loop_
_entity_poly.entity_id
_entity_poly.type
_entity_poly.pdbx_seq_one_letter_code
_entity_poly.pdbx_strand_id
1 'polypeptide(L)'
;DDFFGSEKSTTISGATEVKIEFVGEDGSVKELKSAFPLLDKEVIDSSVLKKKALVEFFEKEIADAKEQDVLLSLHMKATMMKVSDPVIFGHAVKVYYKDVFAKYGKLFEELGVDVNNGLGDVYSKIESLPAAQKEEIEAAIQAVYQTQPELAMVDSDRGITNLHVPSDIIVDASMPAMLRSSG
;
A
#
# COMPACT_ATOMS: atom_id res chain seq x y z
N ASP A 1 8.50 12.01 7.89
CA ASP A 1 8.74 10.56 8.08
C ASP A 1 8.40 9.71 6.85
N ASP A 2 8.39 10.34 5.68
CA ASP A 2 8.26 9.72 4.36
C ASP A 2 9.60 9.71 3.62
N PHE A 3 9.59 9.28 2.35
CA PHE A 3 10.80 9.28 1.54
C PHE A 3 11.40 10.69 1.42
N PHE A 4 10.57 11.71 1.18
CA PHE A 4 11.02 13.10 1.07
C PHE A 4 11.68 13.58 2.37
N GLY A 5 11.02 13.42 3.51
CA GLY A 5 11.52 13.91 4.81
C GLY A 5 12.70 13.12 5.39
N SER A 6 13.08 12.00 4.79
CA SER A 6 14.19 11.15 5.25
C SER A 6 15.34 11.04 4.26
N GLU A 7 15.22 11.67 3.09
CA GLU A 7 16.18 11.57 2.02
C GLU A 7 17.57 12.07 2.43
N LYS A 8 18.58 11.31 2.03
CA LYS A 8 19.99 11.67 2.08
C LYS A 8 20.59 11.39 0.72
N SER A 9 21.34 12.36 0.22
CA SER A 9 22.00 12.30 -1.09
C SER A 9 23.49 12.57 -0.94
N THR A 10 24.29 11.94 -1.79
CA THR A 10 25.71 12.28 -1.94
C THR A 10 26.19 12.06 -3.37
N THR A 11 27.22 12.82 -3.76
CA THR A 11 27.94 12.63 -5.02
C THR A 11 29.26 11.92 -4.76
N ILE A 12 29.46 10.78 -5.42
CA ILE A 12 30.64 9.94 -5.24
C ILE A 12 31.88 10.62 -5.85
N SER A 13 33.02 10.53 -5.14
CA SER A 13 34.32 11.00 -5.61
C SER A 13 35.23 9.81 -5.90
N GLY A 14 35.56 9.62 -7.17
CA GLY A 14 36.25 8.44 -7.69
C GLY A 14 35.33 7.23 -7.83
N ALA A 15 35.54 6.41 -8.87
CA ALA A 15 34.80 5.16 -9.02
C ALA A 15 35.09 4.23 -7.82
N THR A 16 34.04 3.58 -7.29
CA THR A 16 34.12 2.76 -6.08
C THR A 16 33.08 1.64 -6.10
N GLU A 17 33.07 0.78 -5.07
CA GLU A 17 32.02 -0.22 -4.85
C GLU A 17 31.37 0.01 -3.49
N VAL A 18 30.05 -0.15 -3.43
CA VAL A 18 29.27 -0.04 -2.18
C VAL A 18 28.40 -1.27 -2.00
N LYS A 19 28.04 -1.58 -0.75
CA LYS A 19 27.05 -2.60 -0.40
C LYS A 19 26.00 -2.00 0.52
N ILE A 20 24.83 -2.64 0.63
CA ILE A 20 23.77 -2.20 1.54
C ILE A 20 23.57 -3.26 2.61
N GLU A 21 23.71 -2.87 3.86
CA GLU A 21 23.59 -3.75 5.03
C GLU A 21 22.63 -3.16 6.05
N PHE A 22 21.90 -4.03 6.74
CA PHE A 22 21.14 -3.70 7.93
C PHE A 22 21.93 -4.15 9.16
N VAL A 23 22.17 -3.22 10.08
CA VAL A 23 22.76 -3.52 11.40
C VAL A 23 21.64 -3.48 12.43
N GLY A 24 21.36 -4.64 13.02
CA GLY A 24 20.35 -4.81 14.07
C GLY A 24 20.77 -4.12 15.38
N GLU A 25 19.80 -3.85 16.24
CA GLU A 25 20.04 -3.26 17.57
C GLU A 25 20.89 -4.18 18.47
N ASP A 26 20.89 -5.48 18.19
CA ASP A 26 21.72 -6.50 18.83
C ASP A 26 23.15 -6.58 18.25
N GLY A 27 23.46 -5.75 17.24
CA GLY A 27 24.73 -5.73 16.52
C GLY A 27 24.84 -6.78 15.41
N SER A 28 23.81 -7.58 15.14
CA SER A 28 23.79 -8.50 14.00
C SER A 28 23.85 -7.73 12.68
N VAL A 29 24.59 -8.23 11.70
CA VAL A 29 24.70 -7.60 10.38
C VAL A 29 24.05 -8.51 9.34
N LYS A 30 23.09 -7.97 8.60
CA LYS A 30 22.42 -8.63 7.48
C LYS A 30 22.71 -7.88 6.20
N GLU A 31 23.30 -8.56 5.23
CA GLU A 31 23.42 -8.00 3.88
C GLU A 31 22.03 -7.92 3.20
N LEU A 32 21.68 -6.74 2.72
CA LEU A 32 20.45 -6.50 1.95
C LEU A 32 20.74 -6.51 0.44
N LYS A 33 21.91 -6.00 0.05
CA LYS A 33 22.40 -6.00 -1.32
C LYS A 33 23.92 -6.14 -1.31
N SER A 34 24.40 -7.17 -2.00
CA SER A 34 25.83 -7.41 -2.23
C SER A 34 26.49 -6.21 -2.92
N ALA A 35 27.82 -6.15 -2.86
CA ALA A 35 28.58 -5.05 -3.44
C ALA A 35 28.23 -4.78 -4.92
N PHE A 36 28.14 -3.50 -5.28
CA PHE A 36 27.91 -3.02 -6.64
C PHE A 36 28.71 -1.75 -6.91
N PRO A 37 29.14 -1.54 -8.17
CA PRO A 37 29.98 -0.40 -8.52
C PRO A 37 29.17 0.90 -8.60
N LEU A 38 29.83 2.00 -8.26
CA LEU A 38 29.40 3.37 -8.51
C LEU A 38 30.49 4.10 -9.32
N LEU A 39 30.08 4.96 -10.23
CA LEU A 39 30.96 5.76 -11.08
C LEU A 39 31.50 7.00 -10.34
N ASP A 40 32.60 7.57 -10.83
CA ASP A 40 33.00 8.90 -10.38
C ASP A 40 31.90 9.91 -10.74
N LYS A 41 31.55 10.76 -9.78
CA LYS A 41 30.47 11.75 -9.86
C LYS A 41 29.05 11.18 -9.98
N GLU A 42 28.85 9.88 -9.76
CA GLU A 42 27.51 9.32 -9.61
C GLU A 42 26.84 9.89 -8.36
N VAL A 43 25.55 10.20 -8.47
CA VAL A 43 24.72 10.61 -7.32
C VAL A 43 23.99 9.36 -6.81
N ILE A 44 24.04 9.14 -5.51
CA ILE A 44 23.30 8.07 -4.85
C ILE A 44 22.48 8.63 -3.69
N ASP A 45 21.24 8.20 -3.63
CA ASP A 45 20.25 8.66 -2.66
C ASP A 45 19.76 7.48 -1.80
N SER A 46 19.38 7.77 -0.57
CA SER A 46 18.75 6.82 0.33
C SER A 46 17.63 7.50 1.12
N SER A 47 16.52 6.82 1.30
CA SER A 47 15.37 7.33 2.03
C SER A 47 14.57 6.16 2.63
N VAL A 48 13.70 6.44 3.61
CA VAL A 48 12.87 5.45 4.27
C VAL A 48 11.48 6.00 4.56
N LEU A 49 10.45 5.26 4.15
CA LEU A 49 9.08 5.49 4.58
C LEU A 49 8.83 4.74 5.89
N LYS A 50 8.55 5.47 6.97
CA LYS A 50 8.29 4.85 8.28
C LYS A 50 6.88 4.24 8.30
N LYS A 51 6.79 2.90 8.38
CA LYS A 51 5.52 2.17 8.46
C LYS A 51 4.55 2.75 9.49
N LYS A 52 5.03 3.05 10.70
CA LYS A 52 4.19 3.59 11.78
C LYS A 52 3.54 4.92 11.37
N ALA A 53 4.34 5.85 10.86
CA ALA A 53 3.85 7.14 10.37
C ALA A 53 2.88 6.99 9.18
N LEU A 54 3.16 6.05 8.26
CA LEU A 54 2.26 5.75 7.13
C LEU A 54 0.89 5.23 7.59
N VAL A 55 0.86 4.31 8.55
CA VAL A 55 -0.39 3.76 9.09
C VAL A 55 -1.17 4.83 9.85
N GLU A 56 -0.50 5.61 10.71
CA GLU A 56 -1.13 6.74 11.41
C GLU A 56 -1.68 7.79 10.43
N PHE A 57 -0.96 8.05 9.34
CA PHE A 57 -1.44 8.91 8.25
C PHE A 57 -2.71 8.34 7.62
N PHE A 58 -2.74 7.07 7.20
CA PHE A 58 -3.95 6.48 6.62
C PHE A 58 -5.13 6.49 7.59
N GLU A 59 -4.92 6.16 8.87
CA GLU A 59 -5.99 6.21 9.88
C GLU A 59 -6.56 7.63 10.00
N LYS A 60 -5.70 8.65 10.01
CA LYS A 60 -6.09 10.06 10.06
C LYS A 60 -6.89 10.46 8.83
N GLU A 61 -6.37 10.21 7.63
CA GLU A 61 -7.02 10.65 6.38
C GLU A 61 -8.35 9.91 6.11
N ILE A 62 -8.45 8.63 6.51
CA ILE A 62 -9.73 7.90 6.45
C ILE A 62 -10.77 8.53 7.39
N ALA A 63 -10.37 8.89 8.61
CA ALA A 63 -11.27 9.55 9.55
C ALA A 63 -11.68 10.95 9.08
N ASP A 64 -10.74 11.71 8.52
CA ASP A 64 -10.96 13.06 8.00
C ASP A 64 -11.90 13.05 6.77
N ALA A 65 -11.68 12.13 5.82
CA ALA A 65 -12.56 11.96 4.68
C ALA A 65 -14.01 11.64 5.10
N LYS A 66 -14.17 10.85 6.17
CA LYS A 66 -15.49 10.55 6.75
C LYS A 66 -16.13 11.77 7.41
N GLU A 67 -15.36 12.53 8.17
CA GLU A 67 -15.86 13.74 8.84
C GLU A 67 -16.29 14.81 7.83
N GLN A 68 -15.56 14.93 6.74
CA GLN A 68 -15.83 15.89 5.67
C GLN A 68 -16.88 15.42 4.64
N ASP A 69 -17.34 14.16 4.75
CA ASP A 69 -18.28 13.55 3.80
C ASP A 69 -17.78 13.62 2.34
N VAL A 70 -16.51 13.23 2.13
CA VAL A 70 -15.86 13.20 0.81
C VAL A 70 -15.42 11.78 0.44
N LEU A 71 -15.31 11.53 -0.87
CA LEU A 71 -14.76 10.27 -1.37
C LEU A 71 -13.29 10.14 -1.00
N LEU A 72 -12.92 9.01 -0.43
CA LEU A 72 -11.54 8.63 -0.22
C LEU A 72 -10.97 7.97 -1.49
N SER A 73 -9.82 8.46 -1.95
CA SER A 73 -9.08 7.87 -3.05
C SER A 73 -7.58 7.74 -2.74
N LEU A 74 -6.97 6.71 -3.30
CA LEU A 74 -5.56 6.39 -3.21
C LEU A 74 -4.96 6.35 -4.61
N HIS A 75 -3.94 7.16 -4.85
CA HIS A 75 -3.30 7.33 -6.15
C HIS A 75 -1.83 6.91 -6.08
N MET A 76 -1.49 5.78 -6.70
CA MET A 76 -0.16 5.17 -6.63
C MET A 76 0.36 4.81 -8.04
N LYS A 77 1.59 4.30 -8.16
CA LYS A 77 2.18 3.84 -9.43
C LYS A 77 2.65 2.38 -9.35
N ALA A 78 1.80 1.50 -8.79
CA ALA A 78 2.15 0.14 -8.40
C ALA A 78 2.73 -0.76 -9.50
N THR A 79 2.39 -0.53 -10.77
CA THR A 79 2.94 -1.29 -11.91
C THR A 79 4.40 -0.98 -12.20
N MET A 80 4.81 0.28 -12.04
CA MET A 80 6.20 0.73 -12.23
C MET A 80 7.01 0.57 -10.94
N MET A 81 6.42 0.97 -9.82
CA MET A 81 7.04 0.91 -8.49
C MET A 81 6.75 -0.44 -7.82
N LYS A 82 7.18 -1.53 -8.47
CA LYS A 82 6.77 -2.93 -8.18
C LYS A 82 7.03 -3.43 -6.77
N VAL A 83 7.85 -2.73 -5.98
CA VAL A 83 8.20 -3.14 -4.61
C VAL A 83 7.59 -2.19 -3.58
N SER A 84 7.79 -0.88 -3.71
CA SER A 84 7.33 0.09 -2.71
C SER A 84 5.82 0.24 -2.70
N ASP A 85 5.23 0.47 -3.86
CA ASP A 85 3.84 0.92 -3.97
C ASP A 85 2.83 -0.19 -3.62
N PRO A 86 3.03 -1.46 -4.02
CA PRO A 86 2.18 -2.55 -3.53
C PRO A 86 2.18 -2.69 -2.00
N VAL A 87 3.32 -2.46 -1.33
CA VAL A 87 3.40 -2.51 0.14
C VAL A 87 2.65 -1.34 0.77
N ILE A 88 2.78 -0.13 0.22
CA ILE A 88 2.03 1.05 0.67
C ILE A 88 0.53 0.82 0.47
N PHE A 89 0.13 0.31 -0.69
CA PHE A 89 -1.25 -0.02 -1.02
C PHE A 89 -1.84 -1.06 -0.05
N GLY A 90 -1.09 -2.14 0.22
CA GLY A 90 -1.50 -3.17 1.17
C GLY A 90 -1.72 -2.63 2.59
N HIS A 91 -0.94 -1.62 3.00
CA HIS A 91 -1.19 -0.91 4.26
C HIS A 91 -2.49 -0.11 4.25
N ALA A 92 -2.80 0.60 3.16
CA ALA A 92 -4.07 1.32 3.02
C ALA A 92 -5.27 0.36 3.12
N VAL A 93 -5.21 -0.78 2.41
CA VAL A 93 -6.24 -1.83 2.47
C VAL A 93 -6.40 -2.36 3.90
N LYS A 94 -5.30 -2.71 4.58
CA LYS A 94 -5.35 -3.21 5.96
C LYS A 94 -5.95 -2.20 6.94
N VAL A 95 -5.66 -0.91 6.77
CA VAL A 95 -6.21 0.14 7.65
C VAL A 95 -7.69 0.36 7.38
N TYR A 96 -8.08 0.44 6.11
CA TYR A 96 -9.48 0.65 5.72
C TYR A 96 -10.38 -0.50 6.20
N TYR A 97 -9.96 -1.76 5.99
CA TYR A 97 -10.69 -2.97 6.40
C TYR A 97 -10.20 -3.57 7.72
N LYS A 98 -9.68 -2.74 8.64
CA LYS A 98 -8.99 -3.21 9.86
C LYS A 98 -9.78 -4.24 10.68
N ASP A 99 -11.08 -4.07 10.80
CA ASP A 99 -11.93 -4.94 11.61
C ASP A 99 -12.10 -6.34 10.96
N VAL A 100 -12.12 -6.38 9.62
CA VAL A 100 -12.13 -7.64 8.85
C VAL A 100 -10.81 -8.39 9.04
N PHE A 101 -9.67 -7.69 8.90
CA PHE A 101 -8.36 -8.31 9.11
C PHE A 101 -8.12 -8.69 10.58
N ALA A 102 -8.67 -7.95 11.54
CA ALA A 102 -8.62 -8.33 12.95
C ALA A 102 -9.40 -9.63 13.22
N LYS A 103 -10.56 -9.80 12.58
CA LYS A 103 -11.42 -10.99 12.76
C LYS A 103 -10.93 -12.22 11.99
N TYR A 104 -10.48 -12.05 10.75
CA TYR A 104 -10.17 -13.15 9.82
C TYR A 104 -8.68 -13.26 9.46
N GLY A 105 -7.80 -12.47 10.06
CA GLY A 105 -6.38 -12.39 9.68
C GLY A 105 -5.67 -13.75 9.63
N LYS A 106 -5.90 -14.62 10.63
CA LYS A 106 -5.33 -15.98 10.64
C LYS A 106 -5.84 -16.84 9.48
N LEU A 107 -7.13 -16.76 9.17
CA LEU A 107 -7.71 -17.47 8.03
C LEU A 107 -7.14 -16.95 6.71
N PHE A 108 -6.98 -15.63 6.57
CA PHE A 108 -6.38 -15.01 5.40
C PHE A 108 -4.90 -15.43 5.22
N GLU A 109 -4.15 -15.57 6.30
CA GLU A 109 -2.79 -16.14 6.26
C GLU A 109 -2.80 -17.61 5.79
N GLU A 110 -3.70 -18.44 6.30
CA GLU A 110 -3.86 -19.84 5.89
C GLU A 110 -4.26 -19.99 4.42
N LEU A 111 -5.10 -19.07 3.91
CA LEU A 111 -5.52 -19.01 2.51
C LEU A 111 -4.46 -18.40 1.58
N GLY A 112 -3.38 -17.85 2.12
CA GLY A 112 -2.35 -17.17 1.35
C GLY A 112 -2.85 -15.90 0.65
N VAL A 113 -3.68 -15.12 1.35
CA VAL A 113 -4.09 -13.77 0.90
C VAL A 113 -2.87 -12.86 0.88
N ASP A 114 -2.61 -12.23 -0.26
CA ASP A 114 -1.63 -11.17 -0.41
C ASP A 114 -2.33 -9.83 -0.57
N VAL A 115 -2.44 -9.10 0.55
CA VAL A 115 -3.11 -7.79 0.58
C VAL A 115 -2.41 -6.74 -0.30
N ASN A 116 -1.15 -6.95 -0.69
CA ASN A 116 -0.45 -6.03 -1.60
C ASN A 116 -1.03 -6.11 -3.02
N ASN A 117 -1.79 -7.17 -3.34
CA ASN A 117 -2.59 -7.30 -4.57
C ASN A 117 -4.01 -6.72 -4.43
N GLY A 118 -4.33 -6.13 -3.28
CA GLY A 118 -5.60 -5.46 -3.01
C GLY A 118 -6.72 -6.36 -2.48
N LEU A 119 -7.89 -5.76 -2.26
CA LEU A 119 -9.07 -6.47 -1.76
C LEU A 119 -9.56 -7.55 -2.75
N GLY A 120 -9.28 -7.39 -4.05
CA GLY A 120 -9.59 -8.39 -5.06
C GLY A 120 -8.94 -9.75 -4.77
N ASP A 121 -7.74 -9.76 -4.17
CA ASP A 121 -7.09 -11.01 -3.77
C ASP A 121 -7.86 -11.70 -2.64
N VAL A 122 -8.36 -10.95 -1.64
CA VAL A 122 -9.23 -11.48 -0.59
C VAL A 122 -10.43 -12.18 -1.20
N TYR A 123 -11.17 -11.49 -2.08
CA TYR A 123 -12.33 -12.07 -2.77
C TYR A 123 -11.95 -13.34 -3.53
N SER A 124 -10.84 -13.33 -4.27
CA SER A 124 -10.38 -14.50 -5.01
C SER A 124 -10.04 -15.69 -4.11
N LYS A 125 -9.46 -15.48 -2.93
CA LYS A 125 -9.06 -16.57 -2.03
C LYS A 125 -10.24 -17.18 -1.29
N ILE A 126 -11.23 -16.37 -0.90
CA ILE A 126 -12.40 -16.86 -0.16
C ILE A 126 -13.37 -17.68 -1.02
N GLU A 127 -13.24 -17.66 -2.36
CA GLU A 127 -14.01 -18.55 -3.26
C GLU A 127 -13.78 -20.04 -2.97
N SER A 128 -12.64 -20.40 -2.36
CA SER A 128 -12.33 -21.77 -1.98
C SER A 128 -13.02 -22.24 -0.69
N LEU A 129 -13.66 -21.32 0.05
CA LEU A 129 -14.30 -21.60 1.33
C LEU A 129 -15.72 -22.15 1.16
N PRO A 130 -16.26 -22.85 2.19
CA PRO A 130 -17.69 -23.12 2.27
C PRO A 130 -18.53 -21.85 2.15
N ALA A 131 -19.68 -21.94 1.46
CA ALA A 131 -20.54 -20.79 1.16
C ALA A 131 -20.87 -19.94 2.39
N ALA A 132 -21.19 -20.57 3.53
CA ALA A 132 -21.50 -19.85 4.76
C ALA A 132 -20.33 -19.00 5.29
N GLN A 133 -19.09 -19.48 5.17
CA GLN A 133 -17.90 -18.71 5.59
C GLN A 133 -17.59 -17.58 4.61
N LYS A 134 -17.73 -17.84 3.31
CA LYS A 134 -17.59 -16.83 2.27
C LYS A 134 -18.61 -15.68 2.51
N GLU A 135 -19.89 -16.01 2.65
CA GLU A 135 -20.96 -15.03 2.91
C GLU A 135 -20.71 -14.24 4.20
N GLU A 136 -20.19 -14.88 5.26
CA GLU A 136 -19.85 -14.20 6.50
C GLU A 136 -18.75 -13.14 6.31
N ILE A 137 -17.69 -13.48 5.55
CA ILE A 137 -16.58 -12.56 5.27
C ILE A 137 -17.04 -11.43 4.35
N GLU A 138 -17.82 -11.73 3.31
CA GLU A 138 -18.39 -10.72 2.42
C GLU A 138 -19.29 -9.74 3.18
N ALA A 139 -20.15 -10.25 4.07
CA ALA A 139 -20.98 -9.41 4.93
C ALA A 139 -20.13 -8.53 5.87
N ALA A 140 -19.03 -9.05 6.40
CA ALA A 140 -18.10 -8.26 7.22
C ALA A 140 -17.42 -7.14 6.42
N ILE A 141 -17.04 -7.41 5.16
CA ILE A 141 -16.51 -6.38 4.25
C ILE A 141 -17.59 -5.33 3.94
N GLN A 142 -18.83 -5.75 3.69
CA GLN A 142 -19.94 -4.82 3.45
C GLN A 142 -20.24 -3.92 4.66
N ALA A 143 -20.11 -4.44 5.88
CA ALA A 143 -20.26 -3.65 7.10
C ALA A 143 -19.18 -2.55 7.22
N VAL A 144 -17.98 -2.75 6.67
CA VAL A 144 -16.95 -1.70 6.64
C VAL A 144 -17.43 -0.49 5.83
N TYR A 145 -18.05 -0.70 4.67
CA TYR A 145 -18.55 0.40 3.83
C TYR A 145 -19.66 1.22 4.50
N GLN A 146 -20.39 0.64 5.47
CA GLN A 146 -21.40 1.38 6.24
C GLN A 146 -20.79 2.27 7.33
N THR A 147 -19.51 2.06 7.66
CA THR A 147 -18.85 2.75 8.77
C THR A 147 -17.63 3.57 8.37
N GLN A 148 -17.05 3.32 7.20
CA GLN A 148 -15.93 4.06 6.62
C GLN A 148 -16.41 5.12 5.62
N PRO A 149 -15.57 6.10 5.23
CA PRO A 149 -15.92 7.00 4.12
C PRO A 149 -16.10 6.22 2.82
N GLU A 150 -16.93 6.73 1.92
CA GLU A 150 -17.08 6.11 0.59
C GLU A 150 -15.74 6.13 -0.18
N LEU A 151 -15.47 5.06 -0.93
CA LEU A 151 -14.28 4.96 -1.76
C LEU A 151 -14.57 5.43 -3.18
N ALA A 152 -13.58 6.06 -3.82
CA ALA A 152 -13.59 6.23 -5.26
C ALA A 152 -13.74 4.86 -5.96
N MET A 153 -14.48 4.83 -7.06
CA MET A 153 -14.81 3.62 -7.80
C MET A 153 -14.04 3.57 -9.13
N VAL A 154 -13.57 2.38 -9.48
CA VAL A 154 -13.04 2.06 -10.82
C VAL A 154 -14.21 1.71 -11.74
N ASP A 155 -15.14 0.91 -11.24
CA ASP A 155 -16.35 0.48 -11.95
C ASP A 155 -17.48 0.29 -10.91
N SER A 156 -18.37 1.27 -10.82
CA SER A 156 -19.46 1.28 -9.84
C SER A 156 -20.51 0.20 -10.11
N ASP A 157 -20.80 -0.10 -11.38
CA ASP A 157 -21.81 -1.10 -11.76
C ASP A 157 -21.38 -2.50 -11.32
N ARG A 158 -20.07 -2.74 -11.23
CA ARG A 158 -19.48 -4.00 -10.79
C ARG A 158 -18.94 -3.97 -9.36
N GLY A 159 -19.09 -2.85 -8.65
CA GLY A 159 -18.60 -2.71 -7.27
C GLY A 159 -17.08 -2.69 -7.12
N ILE A 160 -16.33 -2.41 -8.20
CA ILE A 160 -14.86 -2.36 -8.17
C ILE A 160 -14.42 -1.01 -7.61
N THR A 161 -13.91 -1.03 -6.39
CA THR A 161 -13.41 0.15 -5.65
C THR A 161 -11.93 0.44 -5.95
N ASN A 162 -11.47 1.62 -5.60
CA ASN A 162 -10.06 2.03 -5.66
C ASN A 162 -9.09 1.12 -4.89
N LEU A 163 -9.58 0.34 -3.92
CA LEU A 163 -8.79 -0.60 -3.14
C LEU A 163 -8.86 -2.06 -3.66
N HIS A 164 -9.51 -2.31 -4.80
CA HIS A 164 -9.62 -3.66 -5.37
C HIS A 164 -8.30 -4.19 -5.95
N VAL A 165 -7.67 -3.42 -6.84
CA VAL A 165 -6.42 -3.82 -7.51
C VAL A 165 -5.46 -2.62 -7.54
N PRO A 166 -4.20 -2.79 -7.11
CA PRO A 166 -3.24 -1.68 -6.97
C PRO A 166 -2.87 -0.99 -8.29
N SER A 167 -3.11 -1.63 -9.43
CA SER A 167 -2.80 -1.11 -10.75
C SER A 167 -3.95 -0.38 -11.44
N ASP A 168 -5.16 -0.40 -10.89
CA ASP A 168 -6.33 0.17 -11.57
C ASP A 168 -6.31 1.72 -11.57
N ILE A 169 -5.86 2.32 -10.46
CA ILE A 169 -5.77 3.78 -10.32
C ILE A 169 -4.30 4.19 -10.26
N ILE A 170 -3.79 4.62 -11.42
CA ILE A 170 -2.39 5.02 -11.60
C ILE A 170 -2.26 6.54 -11.49
N VAL A 171 -1.43 7.04 -10.58
CA VAL A 171 -1.37 8.46 -10.18
C VAL A 171 -1.18 9.45 -11.33
N ASP A 172 -0.36 9.12 -12.33
CA ASP A 172 -0.06 9.99 -13.46
C ASP A 172 -1.20 10.11 -14.48
N ALA A 173 -2.14 9.17 -14.49
CA ALA A 173 -3.35 9.23 -15.31
C ALA A 173 -4.58 9.68 -14.49
N SER A 174 -4.72 9.16 -13.28
CA SER A 174 -5.89 9.38 -12.42
C SER A 174 -5.98 10.81 -11.89
N MET A 175 -4.87 11.42 -11.45
CA MET A 175 -4.89 12.79 -10.92
C MET A 175 -5.28 13.82 -11.98
N PRO A 176 -4.74 13.79 -13.22
CA PRO A 176 -5.24 14.67 -14.29
C PRO A 176 -6.71 14.44 -14.66
N ALA A 177 -7.18 13.19 -14.65
CA ALA A 177 -8.57 12.87 -14.98
C ALA A 177 -9.55 13.41 -13.94
N MET A 178 -9.19 13.28 -12.65
CA MET A 178 -9.90 13.86 -11.51
C MET A 178 -9.97 15.38 -11.65
N LEU A 179 -8.83 16.06 -11.81
CA LEU A 179 -8.77 17.53 -11.97
C LEU A 179 -9.61 18.03 -13.16
N ARG A 180 -9.60 17.32 -14.28
CA ARG A 180 -10.42 17.66 -15.46
C ARG A 180 -11.92 17.55 -15.18
N SER A 181 -12.33 16.67 -14.28
CA SER A 181 -13.72 16.35 -13.97
C SER A 181 -14.30 17.24 -12.86
N SER A 182 -13.66 18.37 -12.57
CA SER A 182 -14.04 19.37 -11.55
C SER A 182 -13.66 19.03 -10.11
N GLY A 183 -12.70 18.13 -9.93
CA GLY A 183 -12.24 17.68 -8.61
C GLY A 183 -12.31 16.18 -8.48
#